data_AF-A0A1X7RA60-F1
#
_entry.id   AF-A0A1X7RA60-F1
#
_cell.length_a   1.000
_cell.length_b   1.000
_cell.length_c   1.000
_cell.angle_alpha   90.00
_cell.angle_beta   90.00
_cell.angle_gamma   90.00
#
_symmetry.space_group_name_H-M   'P 1'
#
loop_
_entity.id
_entity.type
_entity.pdbx_description
1 polymer ?
#
loop_
_entity_poly.entity_id
_entity_poly.type
_entity_poly.pdbx_seq_one_letter_code
_entity_poly.pdbx_strand_id
1 'polypeptide(L)'
;MVSTIQVIRKKAKSGKVADPLAKQKLVWTIGHFLTITCGLIFSITYFFHVLIFFKYRSWKWLFLRVNKNYVFFTGAKWYNKLLKWTPQILYRFALIGVIMANGITMYQNWSHLNPTWFDLLAAENFQSLAIAGLWLIGGGKSFYRLLPFMILSYMHLTNRKHEFTSDDKKIDEQKSIDNKHLLHIVAYSEIIVIMALILDTLLMKNGSAGFLLVAYSSIYWLRLNFSSYAQVTVLRILDKFGKHVPAKYREKWDSIRNFLYGKIKERSDRRKKVLRK
;
A
#
# COMPACT_ATOMS: atom_id res chain seq x y z
N MET A 1 -49.27 31.76 -42.65
CA MET A 1 -47.80 31.89 -42.63
C MET A 1 -47.29 31.30 -41.33
N VAL A 2 -46.68 30.11 -41.37
CA VAL A 2 -46.22 29.40 -40.16
C VAL A 2 -44.74 29.72 -39.97
N SER A 3 -44.40 30.38 -38.87
CA SER A 3 -43.04 30.69 -38.46
C SER A 3 -42.34 29.41 -37.98
N THR A 4 -41.50 28.84 -38.83
CA THR A 4 -40.62 27.73 -38.44
C THR A 4 -39.56 28.22 -37.45
N ILE A 5 -39.59 27.69 -36.24
CA ILE A 5 -38.61 27.93 -35.18
C ILE A 5 -37.23 27.46 -35.66
N GLN A 6 -36.27 28.39 -35.81
CA GLN A 6 -34.87 28.05 -36.04
C GLN A 6 -34.27 27.46 -34.76
N VAL A 7 -34.10 26.15 -34.73
CA VAL A 7 -33.32 25.48 -33.68
C VAL A 7 -31.86 25.87 -33.84
N ILE A 8 -31.39 26.82 -33.03
CA ILE A 8 -29.97 27.17 -32.93
C ILE A 8 -29.24 25.96 -32.33
N ARG A 9 -28.69 25.09 -33.19
CA ARG A 9 -27.73 24.08 -32.74
C ARG A 9 -26.46 24.81 -32.31
N LYS A 10 -26.14 24.79 -31.01
CA LYS A 10 -24.80 25.17 -30.52
C LYS A 10 -23.79 24.39 -31.36
N LYS A 11 -22.97 25.08 -32.16
CA LYS A 11 -21.76 24.50 -32.75
C LYS A 11 -21.04 23.78 -31.61
N ALA A 12 -20.91 22.47 -31.71
CA ALA A 12 -20.04 21.72 -30.81
C ALA A 12 -18.68 22.42 -30.90
N LYS A 13 -18.27 23.08 -29.82
CA LYS A 13 -16.88 23.50 -29.70
C LYS A 13 -16.10 22.22 -29.96
N SER A 14 -15.33 22.17 -31.04
CA SER A 14 -14.28 21.17 -31.18
C SER A 14 -13.28 21.47 -30.07
N GLY A 15 -13.63 21.04 -28.86
CA GLY A 15 -12.82 21.21 -27.68
C GLY A 15 -11.54 20.47 -27.98
N LYS A 16 -10.42 21.19 -27.92
CA LYS A 16 -9.08 20.60 -27.89
C LYS A 16 -9.17 19.32 -27.08
N VAL A 17 -9.05 18.16 -27.73
CA VAL A 17 -9.14 16.87 -27.06
C VAL A 17 -8.03 16.89 -26.03
N ALA A 18 -8.40 17.09 -24.76
CA ALA A 18 -7.43 17.29 -23.70
C ALA A 18 -6.50 16.07 -23.66
N ASP A 19 -5.19 16.34 -23.73
CA ASP A 19 -4.14 15.32 -23.86
C ASP A 19 -4.36 14.19 -22.83
N PRO A 20 -4.64 12.95 -23.29
CA PRO A 20 -4.91 11.83 -22.39
C PRO A 20 -3.74 11.56 -21.45
N LEU A 21 -2.50 11.82 -21.87
CA LEU A 21 -1.31 11.64 -21.06
C LEU A 21 -1.22 12.70 -19.95
N ALA A 22 -1.57 13.95 -20.23
CA ALA A 22 -1.69 14.99 -19.22
C ALA A 22 -2.75 14.65 -18.15
N LYS A 23 -3.89 14.08 -18.55
CA LYS A 23 -4.92 13.62 -17.60
C LYS A 23 -4.43 12.48 -16.71
N GLN A 24 -3.73 11.49 -17.28
CA GLN A 24 -3.14 10.40 -16.50
C GLN A 24 -2.10 10.92 -15.50
N LYS A 25 -1.18 11.80 -15.92
CA LYS A 25 -0.19 12.42 -15.03
C LYS A 25 -0.85 13.20 -13.89
N LEU A 26 -1.95 13.90 -14.18
CA LEU A 26 -2.72 14.63 -13.18
C LEU A 26 -3.35 13.68 -12.15
N VAL A 27 -4.08 12.66 -12.60
CA VAL A 27 -4.76 11.73 -11.69
C VAL A 27 -3.75 10.91 -10.89
N TRP A 28 -2.62 10.54 -11.48
CA TRP A 28 -1.51 9.89 -10.77
C TRP A 28 -0.97 10.78 -9.64
N THR A 29 -0.75 12.06 -9.93
CA THR A 29 -0.26 13.03 -8.95
C THR A 29 -1.28 13.26 -7.83
N ILE A 30 -2.56 13.40 -8.19
CA ILE A 30 -3.65 13.52 -7.22
C ILE A 30 -3.72 12.28 -6.33
N GLY A 31 -3.59 11.08 -6.89
CA GLY A 31 -3.65 9.83 -6.14
C GLY A 31 -2.56 9.73 -5.07
N HIS A 32 -1.31 10.04 -5.42
CA HIS A 32 -0.23 10.05 -4.43
C HIS A 32 -0.38 11.18 -3.41
N PHE A 33 -0.78 12.37 -3.82
CA PHE A 33 -1.00 13.48 -2.89
C PHE A 33 -2.13 13.17 -1.90
N LEU A 34 -3.24 12.62 -2.39
CA LEU A 34 -4.36 12.17 -1.58
C LEU A 34 -3.93 11.10 -0.57
N THR A 35 -3.11 10.13 -1.01
CA THR A 35 -2.56 9.08 -0.14
C THR A 35 -1.77 9.68 1.03
N ILE A 36 -0.88 10.63 0.74
CA ILE A 36 -0.03 11.25 1.77
C ILE A 36 -0.86 12.17 2.68
N THR A 37 -1.62 13.10 2.12
CA THR A 37 -2.34 14.11 2.92
C THR A 37 -3.41 13.45 3.79
N CYS A 38 -4.27 12.61 3.22
CA CYS A 38 -5.28 11.90 4.01
C CYS A 38 -4.64 10.89 4.96
N GLY A 39 -3.57 10.22 4.53
CA GLY A 39 -2.80 9.29 5.36
C GLY A 39 -2.18 9.96 6.58
N LEU A 40 -1.57 11.14 6.42
CA LEU A 40 -0.96 11.90 7.52
C LEU A 40 -2.01 12.40 8.51
N ILE A 41 -3.10 13.01 8.02
CA ILE A 41 -4.18 13.48 8.90
C ILE A 41 -4.80 12.29 9.64
N PHE A 42 -5.03 11.17 8.95
CA PHE A 42 -5.47 9.93 9.59
C PHE A 42 -4.48 9.47 10.66
N SER A 43 -3.18 9.48 10.38
CA SER A 43 -2.13 9.04 11.31
C SER A 43 -2.15 9.87 12.58
N ILE A 44 -2.23 11.20 12.47
CA ILE A 44 -2.33 12.11 13.62
C ILE A 44 -3.56 11.75 14.46
N THR A 45 -4.73 11.62 13.82
CA THR A 45 -5.95 11.24 14.55
C THR A 45 -5.82 9.85 15.18
N TYR A 46 -5.21 8.88 14.50
CA TYR A 46 -5.01 7.52 14.98
C TYR A 46 -4.13 7.51 16.23
N PHE A 47 -2.96 8.15 16.18
CA PHE A 47 -2.05 8.21 17.33
C PHE A 47 -2.63 9.01 18.50
N PHE A 48 -3.38 10.08 18.23
CA PHE A 48 -4.10 10.80 19.28
C PHE A 48 -5.10 9.89 20.01
N HIS A 49 -5.83 9.03 19.27
CA HIS A 49 -6.70 8.02 19.88
C HIS A 49 -5.91 6.94 20.63
N VAL A 50 -4.74 6.54 20.13
CA VAL A 50 -3.87 5.58 20.82
C VAL A 50 -3.33 6.17 22.12
N LEU A 51 -2.90 7.43 22.16
CA LEU A 51 -2.38 8.06 23.37
C LEU A 51 -3.44 8.15 24.49
N ILE A 52 -4.70 8.33 24.11
CA ILE A 52 -5.82 8.48 25.05
C ILE A 52 -6.46 7.12 25.39
N PHE A 53 -5.81 6.00 25.06
CA PHE A 53 -6.36 4.66 25.29
C PHE A 53 -6.71 4.35 26.74
N PHE A 54 -5.96 4.91 27.68
CA PHE A 54 -6.23 4.76 29.11
C PHE A 54 -7.59 5.34 29.53
N LYS A 55 -8.16 6.30 28.79
CA LYS A 55 -9.49 6.87 29.11
C LYS A 55 -10.65 5.99 28.66
N TYR A 56 -10.48 5.18 27.61
CA TYR A 56 -11.55 4.34 27.07
C TYR A 56 -11.34 2.84 27.26
N ARG A 57 -10.24 2.40 27.88
CA ARG A 57 -10.04 1.02 28.30
C ARG A 57 -9.98 0.91 29.82
N SER A 58 -10.65 -0.10 30.37
CA SER A 58 -10.77 -0.23 31.82
C SER A 58 -9.46 -0.71 32.43
N TRP A 59 -8.90 0.08 33.35
CA TRP A 59 -7.71 -0.29 34.12
C TRP A 59 -7.90 -1.61 34.90
N LYS A 60 -9.11 -1.83 35.43
CA LYS A 60 -9.49 -3.05 36.18
C LYS A 60 -9.29 -4.35 35.39
N TRP A 61 -9.28 -4.30 34.07
CA TRP A 61 -9.12 -5.46 33.20
C TRP A 61 -7.81 -5.42 32.42
N LEU A 62 -6.76 -4.76 32.95
CA LEU A 62 -5.46 -4.59 32.29
C LEU A 62 -5.60 -4.04 30.86
N PHE A 63 -6.54 -3.14 30.66
CA PHE A 63 -6.90 -2.63 29.34
C PHE A 63 -7.30 -3.70 28.33
N LEU A 64 -7.87 -4.84 28.71
CA LEU A 64 -8.37 -5.81 27.73
C LEU A 64 -9.78 -5.45 27.25
N ARG A 65 -10.58 -4.83 28.13
CA ARG A 65 -11.97 -4.44 27.85
C ARG A 65 -12.09 -2.97 27.45
N VAL A 66 -12.82 -2.71 26.37
CA VAL A 66 -13.19 -1.35 25.93
C VAL A 66 -14.42 -0.89 26.71
N ASN A 67 -14.34 0.31 27.28
CA ASN A 67 -15.47 1.00 27.87
C ASN A 67 -16.36 1.55 26.74
N LYS A 68 -17.48 0.86 26.46
CA LYS A 68 -18.43 1.21 25.39
C LYS A 68 -19.13 2.55 25.62
N ASN A 69 -19.13 3.06 26.85
CA ASN A 69 -19.82 4.29 27.22
C ASN A 69 -18.96 5.56 27.01
N TYR A 70 -17.67 5.40 26.67
CA TYR A 70 -16.80 6.55 26.43
C TYR A 70 -16.96 7.07 25.00
N VAL A 71 -17.48 8.28 24.85
CA VAL A 71 -17.63 8.96 23.56
C VAL A 71 -16.84 10.25 23.58
N PHE A 72 -15.86 10.39 22.69
CA PHE A 72 -14.98 11.55 22.62
C PHE A 72 -15.73 12.85 22.27
N PHE A 73 -16.69 12.75 21.34
CA PHE A 73 -17.56 13.85 20.93
C PHE A 73 -19.00 13.53 21.34
N THR A 74 -19.45 14.17 22.43
CA THR A 74 -20.84 14.13 22.88
C THR A 74 -21.62 15.25 22.21
N GLY A 75 -22.83 14.93 21.74
CA GLY A 75 -23.74 15.92 21.14
C GLY A 75 -24.44 15.40 19.88
N ALA A 76 -25.72 15.76 19.76
CA ALA A 76 -26.63 15.29 18.71
C ALA A 76 -26.46 16.00 17.35
N LYS A 77 -25.58 17.01 17.26
CA LYS A 77 -25.41 17.81 16.05
C LYS A 77 -24.70 17.00 14.95
N TRP A 78 -25.07 17.23 13.70
CA TRP A 78 -24.57 16.48 12.54
C TRP A 78 -23.05 16.53 12.38
N TYR A 79 -22.41 17.66 12.72
CA TYR A 79 -20.94 17.81 12.63
C TYR A 79 -20.19 16.87 13.60
N ASN A 80 -20.77 16.54 14.77
CA ASN A 80 -20.17 15.57 15.69
C ASN A 80 -20.20 14.15 15.10
N LYS A 81 -21.21 13.82 14.28
CA LYS A 81 -21.28 12.56 13.55
C LYS A 81 -20.21 12.50 12.47
N LEU A 82 -19.98 13.60 11.74
CA LEU A 82 -18.89 13.70 10.77
C LEU A 82 -17.52 13.51 11.44
N LEU A 83 -17.24 14.23 12.53
CA LEU A 83 -15.97 14.12 13.25
C LEU A 83 -15.65 12.68 13.71
N LYS A 84 -16.68 11.92 14.13
CA LYS A 84 -16.53 10.49 14.48
C LYS A 84 -16.15 9.63 13.28
N TRP A 85 -16.67 9.97 12.09
CA TRP A 85 -16.43 9.24 10.85
C TRP A 85 -15.16 9.70 10.13
N THR A 86 -14.65 10.91 10.43
CA THR A 86 -13.49 11.51 9.78
C THR A 86 -12.29 10.56 9.68
N PRO A 87 -11.85 9.84 10.74
CA PRO A 87 -10.71 8.94 10.60
C PRO A 87 -10.98 7.78 9.63
N GLN A 88 -12.22 7.28 9.57
CA GLN A 88 -12.58 6.22 8.63
C GLN A 88 -12.61 6.74 7.19
N ILE A 89 -13.13 7.95 6.99
CA ILE A 89 -13.22 8.59 5.69
C ILE A 89 -11.81 8.89 5.16
N LEU A 90 -10.94 9.49 5.98
CA LEU A 90 -9.55 9.78 5.62
C LEU A 90 -8.75 8.51 5.28
N TYR A 91 -8.93 7.45 6.07
CA TYR A 91 -8.32 6.14 5.79
C TYR A 91 -8.72 5.61 4.41
N ARG A 92 -10.02 5.65 4.10
CA ARG A 92 -10.54 5.17 2.80
C ARG A 92 -10.10 6.06 1.64
N PHE A 93 -10.10 7.38 1.80
CA PHE A 93 -9.59 8.28 0.76
C PHE A 93 -8.10 8.07 0.48
N ALA A 94 -7.29 7.81 1.51
CA ALA A 94 -5.90 7.46 1.32
C ALA A 94 -5.75 6.18 0.46
N LEU A 95 -6.54 5.13 0.73
CA LEU A 95 -6.54 3.91 -0.08
C LEU A 95 -7.04 4.12 -1.52
N ILE A 96 -8.07 4.95 -1.70
CA ILE A 96 -8.54 5.33 -3.05
C ILE A 96 -7.41 6.04 -3.82
N GLY A 97 -6.64 6.90 -3.15
CA GLY A 97 -5.45 7.53 -3.73
C GLY A 97 -4.43 6.51 -4.23
N VAL A 98 -4.17 5.46 -3.44
CA VAL A 98 -3.28 4.35 -3.82
C VAL A 98 -3.80 3.63 -5.05
N ILE A 99 -5.11 3.38 -5.12
CA ILE A 99 -5.76 2.71 -6.26
C ILE A 99 -5.65 3.57 -7.52
N MET A 100 -5.90 4.88 -7.41
CA MET A 100 -5.77 5.80 -8.55
C MET A 100 -4.34 5.85 -9.09
N ALA A 101 -3.35 6.04 -8.21
CA ALA A 101 -1.96 6.15 -8.61
C ALA A 101 -1.43 4.86 -9.23
N ASN A 102 -1.53 3.73 -8.52
CA ASN A 102 -1.04 2.45 -9.02
C ASN A 102 -1.87 1.94 -10.20
N GLY A 103 -3.17 2.27 -10.28
CA GLY A 103 -4.01 1.94 -11.42
C GLY A 103 -3.54 2.61 -12.69
N ILE A 104 -3.10 3.88 -12.61
CA ILE A 104 -2.54 4.60 -13.76
C ILE A 104 -1.18 4.05 -14.13
N THR A 105 -0.29 3.81 -13.17
CA THR A 105 1.01 3.19 -13.47
C THR A 105 0.82 1.81 -14.09
N MET A 106 -0.15 1.02 -13.64
CA MET A 106 -0.50 -0.26 -14.25
C MET A 106 -1.02 -0.06 -15.69
N TYR A 107 -1.93 0.90 -15.89
CA TYR A 107 -2.43 1.21 -17.23
C TYR A 107 -1.30 1.63 -18.17
N GLN A 108 -0.39 2.50 -17.73
CA GLN A 108 0.74 2.99 -18.53
C GLN A 108 1.74 1.88 -18.87
N ASN A 109 2.04 1.00 -17.91
CA ASN A 109 2.97 -0.10 -18.12
C ASN A 109 2.45 -1.16 -19.09
N TRP A 110 1.13 -1.35 -19.16
CA TRP A 110 0.52 -2.48 -19.87
C TRP A 110 -0.43 -2.08 -21.00
N SER A 111 -0.72 -0.80 -21.24
CA SER A 111 -1.69 -0.37 -22.27
C SER A 111 -1.33 -0.82 -23.68
N HIS A 112 -0.05 -1.06 -23.94
CA HIS A 112 0.48 -1.49 -25.23
C HIS A 112 1.00 -2.93 -25.24
N LEU A 113 0.84 -3.64 -24.12
CA LEU A 113 1.29 -5.02 -23.94
C LEU A 113 0.06 -5.90 -23.68
N ASN A 114 0.11 -7.16 -24.08
CA ASN A 114 -0.89 -8.16 -23.71
C ASN A 114 -0.33 -9.03 -22.57
N PRO A 115 -0.33 -8.55 -21.30
CA PRO A 115 0.22 -9.30 -20.19
C PRO A 115 -0.54 -10.59 -19.97
N THR A 116 0.20 -11.64 -19.63
CA THR A 116 -0.41 -12.84 -19.05
C THR A 116 -0.80 -12.57 -17.60
N TRP A 117 -1.68 -13.38 -17.03
CA TRP A 117 -2.06 -13.30 -15.61
C TRP A 117 -0.86 -13.40 -14.66
N PHE A 118 0.16 -14.18 -15.04
CA PHE A 118 1.39 -14.31 -14.26
C PHE A 118 2.22 -13.03 -14.26
N ASP A 119 2.26 -12.31 -15.38
CA ASP A 119 2.97 -11.04 -15.49
C ASP A 119 2.32 -9.96 -14.61
N LEU A 120 0.98 -9.94 -14.57
CA LEU A 120 0.21 -9.05 -13.70
C LEU A 120 0.49 -9.39 -12.22
N LEU A 121 0.43 -10.67 -11.83
CA LEU A 121 0.67 -11.10 -10.45
C LEU A 121 2.10 -10.85 -9.97
N ALA A 122 3.07 -10.86 -10.89
CA ALA A 122 4.46 -10.54 -10.59
C ALA A 122 4.71 -9.01 -10.44
N ALA A 123 3.82 -8.17 -10.96
CA ALA A 123 3.99 -6.72 -10.92
C ALA A 123 3.74 -6.15 -9.51
N GLU A 124 4.69 -5.35 -9.02
CA GLU A 124 4.60 -4.72 -7.68
C GLU A 124 3.40 -3.77 -7.55
N ASN A 125 3.04 -3.09 -8.65
CA ASN A 125 1.88 -2.20 -8.71
C ASN A 125 0.57 -2.97 -8.53
N PHE A 126 0.46 -4.15 -9.16
CA PHE A 126 -0.71 -5.02 -9.01
C PHE A 126 -0.83 -5.56 -7.59
N GLN A 127 0.28 -6.04 -7.02
CA GLN A 127 0.31 -6.50 -5.63
C GLN A 127 -0.08 -5.37 -4.66
N SER A 128 0.35 -4.14 -4.92
CA SER A 128 -0.05 -2.94 -4.17
C SER A 128 -1.55 -2.62 -4.32
N LEU A 129 -2.11 -2.73 -5.52
CA LEU A 129 -3.55 -2.60 -5.77
C LEU A 129 -4.36 -3.67 -5.03
N ALA A 130 -3.92 -4.93 -5.07
CA ALA A 130 -4.58 -6.04 -4.40
C ALA A 130 -4.60 -5.82 -2.88
N ILE A 131 -3.48 -5.40 -2.29
CA ILE A 131 -3.40 -5.07 -0.85
C ILE A 131 -4.29 -3.86 -0.52
N ALA A 132 -4.28 -2.81 -1.34
CA ALA A 132 -5.14 -1.64 -1.11
C ALA A 132 -6.64 -2.00 -1.18
N GLY A 133 -7.03 -2.84 -2.15
CA GLY A 133 -8.38 -3.39 -2.26
C GLY A 133 -8.76 -4.25 -1.06
N LEU A 134 -7.85 -5.11 -0.59
CA LEU A 134 -8.03 -5.91 0.62
C LEU A 134 -8.33 -5.04 1.84
N TRP A 135 -7.63 -3.91 1.99
CA TRP A 135 -7.86 -2.97 3.10
C TRP A 135 -9.10 -2.10 2.94
N LEU A 136 -9.51 -1.84 1.70
CA LEU A 136 -10.71 -1.05 1.43
C LEU A 136 -11.98 -1.84 1.80
N ILE A 137 -11.99 -3.13 1.44
CA ILE A 137 -13.11 -4.05 1.68
C ILE A 137 -13.01 -4.64 3.11
N GLY A 138 -11.79 -4.88 3.59
CA GLY A 138 -11.51 -5.75 4.71
C GLY A 138 -10.84 -5.09 5.93
N GLY A 139 -11.46 -5.29 7.09
CA GLY A 139 -10.84 -5.07 8.40
C GLY A 139 -10.90 -3.63 8.93
N GLY A 140 -10.35 -3.43 10.13
CA GLY A 140 -10.35 -2.15 10.82
C GLY A 140 -9.30 -1.16 10.30
N LYS A 141 -9.50 0.13 10.58
CA LYS A 141 -8.55 1.20 10.29
C LYS A 141 -7.25 1.01 11.10
N SER A 142 -6.10 1.04 10.42
CA SER A 142 -4.80 0.89 11.07
C SER A 142 -3.72 1.67 10.33
N PHE A 143 -2.92 2.43 11.08
CA PHE A 143 -1.77 3.17 10.57
C PHE A 143 -0.77 2.27 9.85
N TYR A 144 -0.46 1.11 10.43
CA TYR A 144 0.55 0.18 9.90
C TYR A 144 0.18 -0.32 8.49
N ARG A 145 -1.12 -0.41 8.17
CA ARG A 145 -1.61 -0.82 6.84
C ARG A 145 -1.41 0.27 5.77
N LEU A 146 -1.40 1.54 6.17
CA LEU A 146 -1.20 2.68 5.27
C LEU A 146 0.25 3.10 5.13
N LEU A 147 1.07 2.87 6.16
CA LEU A 147 2.46 3.31 6.21
C LEU A 147 3.29 2.89 4.97
N PRO A 148 3.27 1.63 4.50
CA PRO A 148 3.95 1.23 3.26
C PRO A 148 3.58 2.13 2.08
N PHE A 149 2.28 2.40 1.90
CA PHE A 149 1.76 3.18 0.78
C PHE A 149 2.09 4.67 0.87
N MET A 150 2.13 5.22 2.08
CA MET A 150 2.52 6.62 2.28
C MET A 150 3.99 6.83 1.93
N ILE A 151 4.88 5.93 2.35
CA ILE A 151 6.31 6.00 2.03
C ILE A 151 6.53 5.83 0.53
N LEU A 152 5.90 4.83 -0.09
CA LEU A 152 5.98 4.63 -1.55
C LEU A 152 5.46 5.86 -2.31
N SER A 153 4.31 6.42 -1.91
CA SER A 153 3.77 7.63 -2.55
C SER A 153 4.68 8.84 -2.37
N TYR A 154 5.35 8.97 -1.22
CA TYR A 154 6.34 10.02 -0.99
C TYR A 154 7.56 9.88 -1.90
N MET A 155 8.04 8.64 -2.10
CA MET A 155 9.15 8.37 -3.00
C MET A 155 8.80 8.70 -4.46
N HIS A 156 7.61 8.33 -4.92
CA HIS A 156 7.13 8.62 -6.28
C HIS A 156 6.95 10.13 -6.51
N LEU A 157 6.38 10.87 -5.55
CA LEU A 157 6.20 12.32 -5.70
C LEU A 157 7.53 13.08 -5.69
N THR A 158 8.47 12.70 -4.82
CA THR A 158 9.80 13.30 -4.78
C THR A 158 10.54 13.10 -6.11
N ASN A 159 10.27 11.99 -6.80
CA ASN A 159 10.88 11.65 -8.09
C ASN A 159 9.99 11.93 -9.31
N ARG A 160 8.89 12.67 -9.15
CA ARG A 160 7.85 12.88 -10.17
C ARG A 160 8.38 13.33 -11.53
N LYS A 161 9.40 14.20 -11.57
CA LYS A 161 9.98 14.67 -12.85
C LYS A 161 10.62 13.52 -13.64
N HIS A 162 11.21 12.55 -12.96
CA HIS A 162 11.89 11.43 -13.60
C HIS A 162 10.93 10.33 -14.03
N GLU A 163 9.91 10.04 -13.21
CA GLU A 163 8.80 9.12 -13.50
C GLU A 163 8.05 9.47 -14.80
N PHE A 164 8.09 10.74 -15.20
CA PHE A 164 7.37 11.24 -16.38
C PHE A 164 8.23 11.53 -17.60
N THR A 165 9.56 11.42 -17.46
CA THR A 165 10.53 11.86 -18.49
C THR A 165 11.50 10.75 -18.87
N SER A 166 11.61 9.66 -18.10
CA SER A 166 12.62 8.62 -18.31
C SER A 166 11.93 7.30 -18.70
N ASP A 167 12.07 6.90 -19.97
CA ASP A 167 11.85 5.50 -20.41
C ASP A 167 13.04 4.58 -20.00
N ASP A 168 14.05 5.16 -19.34
CA ASP A 168 15.30 4.48 -18.98
C ASP A 168 15.21 3.74 -17.65
N LYS A 169 15.03 2.41 -17.73
CA LYS A 169 15.11 1.45 -16.61
C LYS A 169 16.38 1.59 -15.74
N LYS A 170 17.45 2.21 -16.26
CA LYS A 170 18.72 2.44 -15.54
C LYS A 170 18.61 3.49 -14.43
N ILE A 171 17.69 4.46 -14.54
CA ILE A 171 17.52 5.55 -13.56
C ILE A 171 16.69 5.09 -12.36
N ASP A 172 15.68 4.24 -12.58
CA ASP A 172 14.90 3.59 -11.51
C ASP A 172 15.78 2.69 -10.62
N GLU A 173 16.79 2.06 -11.22
CA GLU A 173 17.75 1.20 -10.54
C GLU A 173 18.69 1.98 -9.60
N GLN A 174 19.17 3.15 -10.01
CA GLN A 174 20.04 4.00 -9.18
C GLN A 174 19.26 4.61 -8.00
N LYS A 175 17.98 4.94 -8.19
CA LYS A 175 17.16 5.55 -7.13
C LYS A 175 16.56 4.56 -6.15
N SER A 176 16.34 3.32 -6.58
CA SER A 176 16.11 2.19 -5.66
C SER A 176 17.32 1.96 -4.75
N ILE A 177 18.53 2.30 -5.23
CA ILE A 177 19.77 2.25 -4.45
C ILE A 177 19.89 3.45 -3.51
N ASP A 178 19.53 4.65 -3.95
CA ASP A 178 19.61 5.87 -3.12
C ASP A 178 18.57 5.88 -1.99
N ASN A 179 17.39 5.29 -2.21
CA ASN A 179 16.31 5.23 -1.22
C ASN A 179 16.27 3.91 -0.42
N LYS A 180 17.34 3.10 -0.42
CA LYS A 180 17.40 1.79 0.27
C LYS A 180 16.84 1.81 1.69
N HIS A 181 17.10 2.88 2.44
CA HIS A 181 16.61 3.04 3.81
C HIS A 181 15.07 3.08 3.87
N LEU A 182 14.43 3.85 2.99
CA LEU A 182 12.97 3.94 2.92
C LEU A 182 12.34 2.62 2.46
N LEU A 183 12.93 1.93 1.48
CA LEU A 183 12.45 0.60 1.06
C LEU A 183 12.55 -0.44 2.19
N HIS A 184 13.60 -0.37 3.01
CA HIS A 184 13.70 -1.24 4.19
C HIS A 184 12.61 -0.92 5.21
N ILE A 185 12.32 0.36 5.47
CA ILE A 185 11.21 0.74 6.36
C ILE A 185 9.88 0.20 5.82
N VAL A 186 9.64 0.29 4.51
CA VAL A 186 8.46 -0.30 3.86
C VAL A 186 8.39 -1.81 4.16
N ALA A 187 9.45 -2.58 3.89
CA ALA A 187 9.43 -4.01 4.18
C ALA A 187 9.26 -4.36 5.66
N TYR A 188 9.88 -3.60 6.57
CA TYR A 188 9.65 -3.79 8.01
C TYR A 188 8.19 -3.50 8.40
N SER A 189 7.60 -2.45 7.83
CA SER A 189 6.20 -2.11 8.09
C SER A 189 5.23 -3.18 7.59
N GLU A 190 5.54 -3.84 6.46
CA GLU A 190 4.75 -4.97 5.95
C GLU A 190 4.82 -6.18 6.89
N ILE A 191 5.99 -6.47 7.45
CA ILE A 191 6.13 -7.56 8.43
C ILE A 191 5.38 -7.25 9.72
N ILE A 192 5.39 -5.98 10.15
CA ILE A 192 4.59 -5.53 11.29
C ILE A 192 3.09 -5.74 11.02
N VAL A 193 2.63 -5.53 9.79
CA VAL A 193 1.24 -5.81 9.39
C VAL A 193 0.91 -7.30 9.53
N ILE A 194 1.79 -8.21 9.09
CA ILE A 194 1.61 -9.65 9.29
C ILE A 194 1.50 -9.98 10.78
N MET A 195 2.43 -9.47 11.59
CA MET A 195 2.43 -9.70 13.03
C MET A 195 1.15 -9.18 13.70
N ALA A 196 0.68 -7.99 13.30
CA ALA A 196 -0.58 -7.43 13.79
C ALA A 196 -1.79 -8.28 13.40
N LEU A 197 -1.83 -8.82 12.17
CA LEU A 197 -2.91 -9.72 11.74
C LEU A 197 -2.89 -11.06 12.47
N ILE A 198 -1.71 -11.62 12.76
CA ILE A 198 -1.57 -12.84 13.58
C ILE A 198 -2.15 -12.59 14.96
N LEU A 199 -1.77 -11.48 15.62
CA LEU A 199 -2.30 -11.13 16.93
C LEU A 199 -3.83 -10.89 16.89
N ASP A 200 -4.32 -10.15 15.90
CA ASP A 200 -5.76 -9.92 15.75
C ASP A 200 -6.54 -11.23 15.49
N THR A 201 -5.92 -12.21 14.81
CA THR A 201 -6.49 -13.54 14.55
C THR A 201 -6.50 -14.40 15.81
N LEU A 202 -5.37 -14.47 16.54
CA LEU A 202 -5.26 -15.21 17.81
C LEU A 202 -6.20 -14.66 18.88
N LEU A 203 -6.35 -13.33 18.94
CA LEU A 203 -7.26 -12.66 19.86
C LEU A 203 -8.73 -12.66 19.39
N MET A 204 -9.02 -13.27 18.23
CA MET A 204 -10.35 -13.33 17.59
C MET A 204 -11.05 -11.96 17.59
N LYS A 205 -10.29 -10.89 17.44
CA LYS A 205 -10.76 -9.51 17.68
C LYS A 205 -11.83 -9.09 16.67
N ASN A 206 -11.69 -9.56 15.43
CA ASN A 206 -12.64 -9.38 14.35
C ASN A 206 -12.89 -10.75 13.69
N GLY A 207 -14.15 -11.10 13.44
CA GLY A 207 -14.51 -12.37 12.78
C GLY A 207 -13.89 -12.56 11.38
N SER A 208 -13.44 -11.48 10.74
CA SER A 208 -12.77 -11.51 9.43
C SER A 208 -11.22 -11.52 9.50
N ALA A 209 -10.61 -11.45 10.69
CA ALA A 209 -9.16 -11.30 10.82
C ALA A 209 -8.37 -12.47 10.20
N GLY A 210 -8.81 -13.71 10.40
CA GLY A 210 -8.16 -14.90 9.84
C GLY A 210 -8.20 -14.92 8.30
N PHE A 211 -9.33 -14.55 7.69
CA PHE A 211 -9.44 -14.45 6.24
C PHE A 211 -8.50 -13.38 5.68
N LEU A 212 -8.39 -12.23 6.35
CA LEU A 212 -7.47 -11.16 5.95
C LEU A 212 -6.01 -11.58 6.09
N LEU A 213 -5.67 -12.36 7.12
CA LEU A 213 -4.33 -12.91 7.29
C LEU A 213 -3.96 -13.81 6.11
N VAL A 214 -4.81 -14.78 5.77
CA VAL A 214 -4.55 -15.71 4.65
C VAL A 214 -4.42 -14.97 3.32
N ALA A 215 -5.34 -14.04 3.03
CA ALA A 215 -5.31 -13.24 1.81
C ALA A 215 -4.05 -12.37 1.73
N TYR A 216 -3.70 -11.67 2.81
CA TYR A 216 -2.49 -10.84 2.85
C TYR A 216 -1.22 -11.68 2.74
N SER A 217 -1.13 -12.81 3.45
CA SER A 217 0.00 -13.73 3.36
C SER A 217 0.20 -14.29 1.96
N SER A 218 -0.88 -14.56 1.23
CA SER A 218 -0.81 -15.03 -0.17
C SER A 218 -0.21 -13.95 -1.08
N ILE A 219 -0.63 -12.69 -0.93
CA ILE A 219 -0.06 -11.58 -1.71
C ILE A 219 1.39 -11.29 -1.27
N TYR A 220 1.68 -11.37 0.03
CA TYR A 220 3.02 -11.18 0.56
C TYR A 220 3.98 -12.28 0.09
N TRP A 221 3.51 -13.51 -0.07
CA TRP A 221 4.28 -14.59 -0.69
C TRP A 221 4.68 -14.24 -2.12
N LEU A 222 3.78 -13.64 -2.91
CA LEU A 222 4.12 -13.12 -4.24
C LEU A 222 5.20 -12.02 -4.15
N ARG A 223 5.09 -11.08 -3.21
CA ARG A 223 6.13 -10.07 -2.96
C ARG A 223 7.49 -10.70 -2.62
N LEU A 224 7.53 -11.75 -1.81
CA LEU A 224 8.78 -12.45 -1.51
C LEU A 224 9.39 -13.13 -2.75
N ASN A 225 8.57 -13.55 -3.71
CA ASN A 225 9.08 -14.13 -4.96
C ASN A 225 9.59 -13.07 -5.94
N PHE A 226 8.94 -11.89 -6.00
CA PHE A 226 9.16 -10.91 -7.07
C PHE A 226 9.80 -9.58 -6.65
N SER A 227 9.87 -9.24 -5.36
CA SER A 227 10.40 -7.95 -4.87
C SER A 227 11.74 -8.10 -4.15
N SER A 228 12.77 -7.43 -4.66
CA SER A 228 14.14 -7.50 -4.12
C SER A 228 14.24 -6.98 -2.70
N TYR A 229 13.56 -5.86 -2.38
CA TYR A 229 13.65 -5.25 -1.06
C TYR A 229 12.98 -6.10 0.03
N ALA A 230 11.89 -6.80 -0.31
CA ALA A 230 11.22 -7.74 0.58
C ALA A 230 12.12 -8.95 0.89
N GLN A 231 12.73 -9.54 -0.15
CA GLN A 231 13.68 -10.65 0.00
C GLN A 231 14.86 -10.29 0.91
N VAL A 232 15.51 -9.14 0.67
CA VAL A 232 16.67 -8.69 1.46
C VAL A 232 16.28 -8.43 2.91
N THR A 233 15.10 -7.86 3.15
CA THR A 233 14.66 -7.54 4.52
C THR A 233 14.30 -8.80 5.30
N VAL A 234 13.61 -9.76 4.67
CA VAL A 234 13.34 -11.06 5.31
C VAL A 234 14.64 -11.81 5.56
N LEU A 235 15.59 -11.82 4.62
CA LEU A 235 16.88 -12.45 4.83
C LEU A 235 17.64 -11.82 6.01
N ARG A 236 17.65 -10.49 6.14
CA ARG A 236 18.26 -9.79 7.28
C ARG A 236 17.62 -10.17 8.61
N ILE A 237 16.30 -10.33 8.63
CA ILE A 237 15.57 -10.78 9.82
C ILE A 237 15.96 -12.22 10.14
N LEU A 238 15.97 -13.11 9.15
CA LEU A 238 16.38 -14.51 9.33
C LEU A 238 17.83 -14.62 9.82
N ASP A 239 18.75 -13.80 9.32
CA ASP A 239 20.13 -13.77 9.80
C ASP A 239 20.22 -13.30 11.26
N LYS A 240 19.40 -12.31 11.65
CA LYS A 240 19.35 -11.81 13.04
C LYS A 240 18.78 -12.84 14.01
N PHE A 241 17.72 -13.53 13.62
CA PHE A 241 17.09 -14.57 14.43
C PHE A 241 17.85 -15.90 14.41
N GLY A 242 18.63 -16.18 13.35
CA GLY A 242 19.41 -17.41 13.21
C GLY A 242 20.36 -17.68 14.38
N LYS A 243 20.88 -16.63 15.01
CA LYS A 243 21.74 -16.75 16.22
C LYS A 243 21.02 -17.35 17.43
N HIS A 244 19.69 -17.27 17.47
CA HIS A 244 18.85 -17.71 18.58
C HIS A 244 18.08 -19.01 18.26
N VAL A 245 18.33 -19.63 17.11
CA VAL A 245 17.62 -20.84 16.69
C VAL A 245 18.26 -22.09 17.34
N PRO A 246 17.48 -22.92 18.06
CA PRO A 246 17.96 -24.19 18.61
C PRO A 246 18.48 -25.13 17.51
N ALA A 247 19.49 -25.94 17.83
CA ALA A 247 20.11 -26.85 16.87
C ALA A 247 19.10 -27.75 16.14
N LYS A 248 18.01 -28.16 16.82
CA LYS A 248 16.92 -28.99 16.28
C LYS A 248 16.20 -28.38 15.06
N TYR A 249 16.16 -27.06 14.94
CA TYR A 249 15.46 -26.38 13.85
C TYR A 249 16.38 -25.70 12.84
N ARG A 250 17.70 -25.87 12.97
CA ARG A 250 18.70 -25.23 12.08
C ARG A 250 18.55 -25.67 10.63
N GLU A 251 18.32 -26.96 10.37
CA GLU A 251 18.16 -27.46 8.99
C GLU A 251 16.98 -26.80 8.26
N LYS A 252 15.83 -26.67 8.95
CA LYS A 252 14.65 -25.98 8.39
C LYS A 252 14.91 -24.49 8.20
N TRP A 253 15.66 -23.88 9.13
CA TRP A 253 16.05 -22.47 9.06
C TRP A 253 16.96 -22.20 7.86
N ASP A 254 17.98 -23.05 7.67
CA ASP A 254 18.93 -22.95 6.58
C ASP A 254 18.29 -23.25 5.23
N SER A 255 17.30 -24.16 5.18
CA SER A 255 16.49 -24.39 3.97
C SER A 255 15.77 -23.10 3.51
N ILE A 256 15.08 -22.40 4.42
CA ILE A 256 14.40 -21.14 4.12
C ILE A 256 15.40 -20.07 3.68
N ARG A 257 16.55 -19.98 4.37
CA ARG A 257 17.62 -19.05 4.05
C ARG A 257 18.20 -19.29 2.66
N ASN A 258 18.51 -20.54 2.34
CA ASN A 258 19.06 -20.97 1.06
C ASN A 258 18.07 -20.75 -0.08
N PHE A 259 16.78 -20.97 0.15
CA PHE A 259 15.74 -20.66 -0.83
C PHE A 259 15.73 -19.16 -1.19
N LEU A 260 15.71 -18.28 -0.18
CA LEU A 260 15.71 -16.83 -0.41
C LEU A 260 17.01 -16.36 -1.06
N TYR A 261 18.16 -16.88 -0.61
CA TYR A 261 19.46 -16.56 -1.20
C TYR A 261 19.54 -17.02 -2.67
N GLY A 262 19.06 -18.22 -2.97
CA GLY A 262 18.96 -18.75 -4.32
C GLY A 262 18.12 -17.86 -5.23
N LYS A 263 16.98 -17.36 -4.75
CA LYS A 263 16.12 -16.44 -5.52
C LYS A 263 16.79 -15.08 -5.79
N ILE A 264 17.47 -14.52 -4.81
CA ILE A 264 18.24 -13.28 -4.99
C ILE A 264 19.35 -13.47 -6.02
N LYS A 265 20.09 -14.59 -5.93
CA LYS A 265 21.17 -14.94 -6.86
C LYS A 265 20.66 -15.14 -8.29
N GLU A 266 19.59 -15.93 -8.45
CA GLU A 266 18.94 -16.17 -9.74
C GLU A 266 18.53 -14.87 -10.43
N ARG A 267 17.98 -13.92 -9.67
CA ARG A 267 17.61 -12.60 -10.21
C ARG A 267 18.82 -11.77 -10.61
N SER A 268 19.87 -11.76 -9.78
CA SER A 268 21.14 -11.09 -10.10
C SER A 268 21.74 -11.62 -11.41
N ASP A 269 21.70 -12.94 -11.59
CA ASP A 269 22.22 -13.61 -12.79
C ASP A 269 21.36 -13.31 -14.02
N ARG A 270 20.03 -13.32 -13.91
CA ARG A 270 19.14 -12.86 -15.00
C ARG A 270 19.42 -11.40 -15.38
N ARG A 271 19.61 -10.53 -14.40
CA ARG A 271 19.90 -9.10 -14.64
C ARG A 271 21.22 -8.91 -15.37
N LYS A 272 22.28 -9.63 -14.97
CA LYS A 272 23.58 -9.61 -15.67
C LYS A 272 23.45 -10.08 -17.13
N LYS A 273 22.59 -11.06 -17.42
CA LYS A 273 22.34 -11.53 -18.79
C LYS A 273 21.62 -10.49 -19.66
N VAL A 274 20.68 -9.73 -19.08
CA VAL A 274 19.97 -8.65 -19.80
C VAL A 274 20.89 -7.47 -20.08
N LEU A 275 21.77 -7.10 -19.14
CA LEU A 275 22.70 -5.98 -19.31
C LEU A 275 23.88 -6.28 -20.25
N ARG A 276 24.10 -7.55 -20.60
CA ARG A 276 25.12 -7.99 -21.56
C ARG A 276 24.60 -8.08 -23.00
N LYS A 277 23.29 -7.97 -23.20
CA LYS A 277 22.65 -7.83 -24.52
C LYS A 277 22.46 -6.35 -24.82
#